data_AF-A0A662GDT5-F1
#
_entry.id   AF-A0A662GDT5-F1
#
_cell.length_a   1.000
_cell.length_b   1.000
_cell.length_c   1.000
_cell.angle_alpha   90.00
_cell.angle_beta   90.00
_cell.angle_gamma   90.00
#
_symmetry.space_group_name_H-M   'P 1'
#
loop_
_entity.id
_entity.type
_entity.pdbx_description
1 polymer ?
#
loop_
_entity_poly.entity_id
_entity_poly.type
_entity_poly.pdbx_seq_one_letter_code
_entity_poly.pdbx_strand_id
1 'polypeptide(L)'
;MWVSHQKKIEKAEGRLRLALLFPLIQATIAITALFFQFLDLTISVILVVISLAALIVLYFSLRQFEEAAYDTIVKLFPVILVMAAVGGLGISAYLVYGSYAIVKEVFYSRR
;
A
#
# COMPACT_ATOMS: atom_id res chain seq x y z
N MET A 1 -9.56 -3.22 27.07
CA MET A 1 -9.47 -3.96 25.80
C MET A 1 -9.85 -3.13 24.58
N TRP A 2 -10.91 -2.30 24.61
CA TRP A 2 -11.27 -1.46 23.44
C TRP A 2 -10.20 -0.43 23.05
N VAL A 3 -9.64 0.28 24.02
CA VAL A 3 -8.57 1.29 23.80
C VAL A 3 -7.31 0.69 23.15
N SER A 4 -6.98 -0.57 23.44
CA SER A 4 -5.81 -1.24 22.84
C SER A 4 -6.07 -1.66 21.39
N HIS A 5 -7.30 -2.02 21.03
CA HIS A 5 -7.66 -2.33 19.64
C HIS A 5 -7.65 -1.08 18.78
N GLN A 6 -8.22 0.02 19.28
CA GLN A 6 -8.27 1.30 18.57
C GLN A 6 -6.86 1.82 18.22
N LYS A 7 -5.92 1.79 19.19
CA LYS A 7 -4.51 2.13 18.95
C LYS A 7 -3.82 1.22 17.93
N LYS A 8 -4.18 -0.07 17.88
CA LYS A 8 -3.64 -1.01 16.88
C LYS A 8 -4.14 -0.66 15.48
N ILE A 9 -5.42 -0.34 15.34
CA ILE A 9 -6.02 0.08 14.07
C ILE A 9 -5.42 1.40 13.57
N GLU A 10 -5.27 2.40 14.44
CA GLU A 10 -4.59 3.66 14.09
C GLU A 10 -3.15 3.41 13.60
N LYS A 11 -2.43 2.47 14.22
CA LYS A 11 -1.08 2.09 13.77
C LYS A 11 -1.08 1.43 12.39
N ALA A 12 -2.08 0.59 12.10
CA ALA A 12 -2.22 -0.07 10.80
C ALA A 12 -2.59 0.95 9.70
N GLU A 13 -3.45 1.90 10.00
CA GLU A 13 -3.80 3.01 9.13
C GLU A 13 -2.57 3.89 8.84
N GLY A 14 -1.80 4.26 9.88
CA GLY A 14 -0.57 5.04 9.73
C GLY A 14 0.47 4.36 8.82
N ARG A 15 0.61 3.04 8.94
CA ARG A 15 1.46 2.24 8.03
C ARG A 15 0.97 2.27 6.59
N LEU A 16 -0.34 2.19 6.37
CA LEU A 16 -0.93 2.23 5.03
C LEU A 16 -0.79 3.63 4.40
N ARG A 17 -0.93 4.69 5.21
CA ARG A 17 -0.64 6.07 4.79
C ARG A 17 0.81 6.27 4.39
N LEU A 18 1.75 5.72 5.15
CA LEU A 18 3.17 5.72 4.76
C LEU A 18 3.41 4.93 3.48
N ALA A 19 2.72 3.80 3.29
CA ALA A 19 2.85 2.96 2.11
C ALA A 19 2.48 3.70 0.79
N LEU A 20 1.61 4.71 0.85
CA LEU A 20 1.23 5.55 -0.29
C LEU A 20 2.38 6.43 -0.82
N LEU A 21 3.36 6.77 0.02
CA LEU A 21 4.46 7.63 -0.39
C LEU A 21 5.37 6.93 -1.40
N PHE A 22 5.54 5.62 -1.29
CA PHE A 22 6.54 4.90 -2.08
C PHE A 22 6.16 4.75 -3.56
N PRO A 23 4.90 4.44 -3.94
CA PRO A 23 4.49 4.55 -5.33
C PRO A 23 4.70 5.94 -5.93
N LEU A 24 4.43 7.00 -5.17
CA LEU A 24 4.67 8.38 -5.62
C LEU A 24 6.17 8.64 -5.85
N ILE A 25 7.01 8.18 -4.92
CA ILE A 25 8.48 8.26 -5.05
C ILE A 25 8.95 7.45 -6.27
N GLN A 26 8.44 6.23 -6.47
CA GLN A 26 8.79 5.38 -7.62
C GLN A 26 8.40 6.06 -8.94
N ALA A 27 7.20 6.63 -9.05
CA ALA A 27 6.79 7.40 -10.22
C ALA A 27 7.70 8.61 -10.46
N THR A 28 8.07 9.33 -9.39
CA THR A 28 8.96 10.50 -9.48
C THR A 28 10.35 10.08 -9.98
N ILE A 29 10.93 9.01 -9.42
CA ILE A 29 12.21 8.46 -9.85
C ILE A 29 12.16 8.03 -11.32
N ALA A 30 11.09 7.35 -11.75
CA ALA A 30 10.93 6.93 -13.14
C ALA A 30 10.87 8.13 -14.11
N ILE A 31 10.14 9.20 -13.75
CA ILE A 31 10.06 10.44 -14.54
C ILE A 31 11.43 11.14 -14.59
N THR A 32 12.12 11.24 -13.45
CA THR A 32 13.45 11.85 -13.39
C THR A 32 14.46 11.05 -14.21
N ALA A 33 14.48 9.72 -14.08
CA ALA A 33 15.37 8.86 -14.84
C ALA A 33 15.11 8.92 -16.35
N LEU A 34 13.85 9.08 -16.76
CA LEU A 34 13.48 9.34 -18.16
C LEU A 34 14.07 10.66 -18.66
N PHE A 35 13.95 11.74 -17.88
CA PHE A 35 14.47 13.07 -18.26
C PHE A 35 15.99 13.06 -18.45
N PHE A 36 16.72 12.33 -17.60
CA PHE A 36 18.18 12.18 -17.68
C PHE A 36 18.64 11.04 -18.61
N GLN A 37 17.73 10.38 -19.32
CA GLN A 37 18.03 9.27 -20.23
C GLN A 37 18.74 8.07 -19.57
N PHE A 38 18.53 7.87 -18.26
CA PHE A 38 19.05 6.72 -17.53
C PHE A 38 18.22 5.45 -17.73
N LEU A 39 16.98 5.59 -18.21
CA LEU A 39 16.05 4.48 -18.45
C LEU A 39 15.39 4.63 -19.83
N ASP A 40 15.15 3.51 -20.50
CA ASP A 40 14.37 3.45 -21.73
C ASP A 40 12.95 4.01 -21.53
N LEU A 41 12.43 4.67 -22.56
CA LEU A 41 11.08 5.23 -22.56
C LEU A 41 10.03 4.18 -22.16
N THR A 42 10.12 2.98 -22.72
CA THR A 42 9.18 1.88 -22.44
C THR A 42 9.18 1.49 -20.97
N ILE A 43 10.37 1.34 -20.35
CA ILE A 43 10.50 0.94 -18.95
C ILE A 43 9.97 2.05 -18.04
N SER A 44 10.33 3.31 -18.32
CA SER A 44 9.87 4.47 -17.56
C SER A 44 8.35 4.61 -17.57
N VAL A 45 7.72 4.46 -18.74
CA VAL A 45 6.25 4.51 -18.87
C VAL A 45 5.59 3.37 -18.09
N ILE A 46 6.10 2.14 -18.22
CA ILE A 46 5.58 0.99 -17.47
C ILE A 46 5.67 1.23 -15.96
N LEU A 47 6.81 1.70 -15.47
CA LEU A 47 7.01 2.00 -14.04
C LEU A 47 6.04 3.06 -13.54
N VAL A 48 5.82 4.14 -14.31
CA VAL A 48 4.85 5.19 -13.95
C VAL A 48 3.44 4.62 -13.89
N VAL A 49 3.01 3.84 -14.88
CA VAL A 49 1.67 3.25 -14.94
C VAL A 49 1.43 2.30 -13.75
N ILE A 50 2.39 1.43 -13.45
CA ILE A 50 2.29 0.50 -12.32
C ILE A 50 2.25 1.28 -11.00
N SER A 51 3.08 2.31 -10.83
CA SER A 51 3.07 3.16 -9.63
C SER A 51 1.74 3.87 -9.43
N LEU A 52 1.12 4.39 -10.49
CA LEU A 52 -0.20 5.00 -10.44
C LEU A 52 -1.29 3.99 -10.07
N ALA A 53 -1.24 2.79 -10.66
CA ALA A 53 -2.18 1.73 -10.31
C ALA A 53 -2.03 1.29 -8.85
N ALA A 54 -0.81 1.21 -8.33
CA ALA A 54 -0.54 0.92 -6.93
C ALA A 54 -1.05 2.04 -6.00
N LEU A 55 -0.86 3.32 -6.37
CA LEU A 55 -1.44 4.45 -5.64
C LEU A 55 -2.95 4.34 -5.51
N ILE A 56 -3.64 4.07 -6.63
CA ILE A 56 -5.10 3.96 -6.65
C ILE A 56 -5.55 2.83 -5.72
N VAL A 57 -4.95 1.65 -5.85
CA VAL A 57 -5.31 0.48 -5.03
C VAL A 57 -5.05 0.72 -3.55
N LEU A 58 -3.89 1.30 -3.19
CA LEU A 58 -3.57 1.64 -1.80
C LEU A 58 -4.48 2.73 -1.25
N TYR A 59 -4.85 3.71 -2.07
CA TYR A 59 -5.78 4.77 -1.68
C TYR A 59 -7.18 4.22 -1.40
N PHE A 60 -7.70 3.35 -2.29
CA PHE A 60 -8.95 2.65 -2.03
C PHE A 60 -8.88 1.81 -0.76
N SER A 61 -7.77 1.10 -0.54
CA SER A 61 -7.58 0.34 0.70
C SER A 61 -7.59 1.22 1.95
N LEU A 62 -7.00 2.42 1.88
CA LEU A 62 -7.01 3.37 3.01
C LEU A 62 -8.43 3.83 3.30
N ARG A 63 -9.19 4.18 2.26
CA ARG A 63 -10.58 4.59 2.39
C ARG A 63 -11.47 3.50 2.99
N GLN A 64 -11.27 2.25 2.59
CA GLN A 64 -11.98 1.10 3.19
C GLN A 64 -11.63 0.93 4.69
N PHE A 65 -10.44 1.37 5.11
CA PHE A 65 -10.01 1.37 6.51
C PHE A 65 -10.77 2.44 7.31
N GLU A 66 -10.90 3.64 6.75
CA GLU A 66 -11.65 4.76 7.34
C GLU A 66 -13.16 4.44 7.42
N GLU A 67 -13.70 3.71 6.44
CA GLU A 67 -15.09 3.24 6.41
C GLU A 67 -15.34 1.99 7.28
N ALA A 68 -14.33 1.50 8.01
CA ALA A 68 -14.39 0.30 8.86
C ALA A 68 -14.82 -0.99 8.12
N ALA A 69 -14.62 -1.05 6.80
CA ALA A 69 -14.94 -2.19 5.95
C ALA A 69 -13.83 -3.27 5.97
N TYR A 70 -13.47 -3.75 7.17
CA TYR A 70 -12.31 -4.63 7.38
C TYR A 70 -12.39 -5.97 6.64
N ASP A 71 -13.58 -6.52 6.43
CA ASP A 71 -13.78 -7.75 5.63
C ASP A 71 -13.36 -7.56 4.17
N THR A 72 -13.63 -6.38 3.60
CA THR A 72 -13.23 -6.03 2.24
C THR A 72 -11.71 -5.90 2.15
N ILE A 73 -11.09 -5.28 3.15
CA ILE A 73 -9.63 -5.13 3.24
C ILE A 73 -8.93 -6.49 3.26
N VAL A 74 -9.43 -7.43 4.06
CA VAL A 74 -8.85 -8.79 4.15
C VAL A 74 -8.96 -9.53 2.82
N LYS A 75 -10.09 -9.41 2.11
CA LYS A 75 -10.29 -10.04 0.80
C LYS A 75 -9.42 -9.43 -0.29
N LEU A 76 -9.25 -8.12 -0.29
CA LEU A 76 -8.44 -7.40 -1.27
C LEU A 76 -6.94 -7.41 -0.94
N PHE A 77 -6.56 -7.83 0.26
CA PHE A 77 -5.17 -7.78 0.74
C PHE A 77 -4.14 -8.40 -0.22
N PRO A 78 -4.35 -9.60 -0.82
CA PRO A 78 -3.38 -10.17 -1.75
C PRO A 78 -3.13 -9.27 -2.96
N VAL A 79 -4.17 -8.63 -3.47
CA VAL A 79 -4.08 -7.68 -4.59
C VAL A 79 -3.32 -6.43 -4.16
N ILE A 80 -3.67 -5.86 -3.00
CA ILE A 80 -3.00 -4.67 -2.47
C ILE A 80 -1.51 -4.95 -2.23
N LEU A 81 -1.17 -6.12 -1.71
CA LEU A 81 0.21 -6.52 -1.44
C LEU A 81 1.03 -6.67 -2.73
N VAL A 82 0.47 -7.33 -3.75
CA VAL A 82 1.13 -7.47 -5.07
C VAL A 82 1.32 -6.09 -5.70
N MET A 83 0.28 -5.27 -5.72
CA MET A 83 0.36 -3.92 -6.28
C MET A 83 1.37 -3.04 -5.54
N ALA A 84 1.44 -3.13 -4.21
CA ALA A 84 2.42 -2.44 -3.40
C ALA A 84 3.86 -2.93 -3.65
N ALA A 85 4.04 -4.24 -3.87
CA ALA A 85 5.36 -4.81 -4.16
C ALA A 85 5.90 -4.37 -5.52
N VAL A 86 5.04 -4.36 -6.55
CA VAL A 86 5.45 -4.05 -7.92
C VAL A 86 5.46 -2.54 -8.18
N GLY A 87 4.50 -1.80 -7.63
CA GLY A 87 4.32 -0.36 -7.88
C GLY A 87 4.73 0.56 -6.75
N GLY A 88 5.07 0.05 -5.57
CA GLY A 88 5.42 0.85 -4.40
C GLY A 88 6.77 0.51 -3.80
N LEU A 89 7.65 -0.16 -4.53
CA LEU A 89 8.90 -0.72 -4.01
C LEU A 89 8.65 -1.78 -2.92
N GLY A 90 9.60 -2.68 -2.69
CA GLY A 90 9.46 -3.75 -1.68
C GLY A 90 9.12 -3.25 -0.26
N ILE A 91 9.47 -1.99 0.06
CA ILE A 91 9.16 -1.35 1.35
C ILE A 91 7.66 -1.11 1.52
N SER A 92 6.92 -0.73 0.47
CA SER A 92 5.47 -0.54 0.56
C SER A 92 4.76 -1.87 0.86
N ALA A 93 5.20 -2.97 0.24
CA ALA A 93 4.68 -4.30 0.53
C ALA A 93 4.88 -4.69 2.01
N TYR A 94 6.04 -4.38 2.60
CA TYR A 94 6.29 -4.64 4.03
C TYR A 94 5.32 -3.86 4.93
N LEU A 95 5.06 -2.59 4.62
CA LEU A 95 4.13 -1.76 5.39
C LEU A 95 2.69 -2.27 5.27
N VAL A 96 2.25 -2.61 4.05
CA VAL A 96 0.94 -3.19 3.76
C VAL A 96 0.74 -4.51 4.50
N TYR A 97 1.73 -5.40 4.44
CA TYR A 97 1.71 -6.66 5.18
C TYR A 97 1.63 -6.41 6.69
N GLY A 98 2.42 -5.46 7.19
CA GLY A 98 2.40 -5.05 8.59
C GLY A 98 1.04 -4.49 9.03
N SER A 99 0.33 -3.76 8.16
CA SER A 99 -1.03 -3.30 8.45
C SER A 99 -2.02 -4.46 8.50
N TYR A 100 -1.94 -5.39 7.56
CA TYR A 100 -2.81 -6.56 7.50
C TYR A 100 -2.64 -7.52 8.68
N ALA A 101 -1.40 -7.79 9.10
CA ALA A 101 -1.15 -8.61 10.27
C ALA A 101 -1.86 -8.05 11.52
N ILE A 102 -1.89 -6.73 11.67
CA ILE A 102 -2.60 -6.06 12.76
C ILE A 102 -4.12 -6.21 12.60
N VAL A 103 -4.68 -5.97 11.41
CA VAL A 103 -6.12 -6.14 11.16
C VAL A 103 -6.57 -7.57 11.48
N LYS A 104 -5.81 -8.55 11.00
CA LYS A 104 -6.09 -9.97 11.25
C LYS A 104 -5.99 -10.30 12.74
N GLU A 105 -4.99 -9.76 13.45
CA GLU A 105 -4.87 -9.94 14.90
C GLU A 105 -6.07 -9.33 15.66
N VAL A 106 -6.54 -8.15 15.27
CA VAL A 106 -7.62 -7.45 15.97
C VAL A 106 -8.99 -8.08 15.70
N PHE A 107 -9.28 -8.45 14.46
CA PHE A 107 -10.63 -8.89 14.06
C PHE A 107 -10.78 -10.41 13.87
N TYR A 108 -9.66 -11.11 13.65
CA TYR A 108 -9.66 -12.53 13.28
C TYR A 108 -8.79 -13.41 14.19
N SER A 109 -8.24 -12.88 15.30
CA SER A 109 -7.55 -13.67 16.33
C SER A 109 -8.53 -14.45 17.22
N ARG A 110 -9.38 -15.26 16.56
CA ARG A 110 -10.13 -16.35 17.18
C ARG A 110 -10.15 -17.54 16.23
N ARG A 111 -9.04 -18.27 16.22
CA ARG A 111 -8.96 -19.74 16.21
C ARG A 111 -7.54 -20.15 16.54
#